data_AF-A0A521TTB4-F1
#
_entry.id   AF-A0A521TTB4-F1
#
_cell.length_a   1.000
_cell.length_b   1.000
_cell.length_c   1.000
_cell.angle_alpha   90.00
_cell.angle_beta   90.00
_cell.angle_gamma   90.00
#
_symmetry.space_group_name_H-M   'P 1'
#
loop_
_entity.id
_entity.type
_entity.pdbx_description
1 polymer ?
#
loop_
_entity_poly.entity_id
_entity_poly.type
_entity_poly.pdbx_seq_one_letter_code
_entity_poly.pdbx_strand_id
1 'polypeptide(L)'
;MSRESKTAAYTIFGTLVAFKVATAIAILLLQPTWRGAAFLTFANLIWFALVALPLVGATTFWYRRVRVRARRDRYIAAEWRIDATPARRS
;
A
#
# COMPACT_ATOMS: atom_id res chain seq x y z
N MET A 1 6.74 -0.10 23.31
CA MET A 1 5.73 0.98 23.14
C MET A 1 4.57 0.70 24.08
N SER A 2 4.36 1.53 25.10
CA SER A 2 3.24 1.36 26.04
C SER A 2 1.90 1.56 25.33
N ARG A 3 0.81 0.99 25.86
CA ARG A 3 -0.55 1.16 25.28
C ARG A 3 -0.93 2.64 25.21
N GLU A 4 -0.56 3.43 26.22
CA GLU A 4 -0.79 4.87 26.25
C GLU A 4 -0.10 5.60 25.09
N SER A 5 1.16 5.25 24.77
CA SER A 5 1.85 5.85 23.62
C SER A 5 1.17 5.53 22.29
N LYS A 6 0.60 4.33 22.14
CA LYS A 6 -0.17 3.96 20.93
C LYS A 6 -1.45 4.77 20.83
N THR A 7 -2.21 4.87 21.92
CA THR A 7 -3.45 5.65 21.96
C THR A 7 -3.16 7.12 21.67
N ALA A 8 -2.16 7.71 22.32
CA ALA A 8 -1.74 9.08 22.08
C ALA A 8 -1.35 9.31 20.61
N ALA A 9 -0.56 8.40 20.03
CA ALA A 9 -0.19 8.47 18.62
C ALA A 9 -1.41 8.41 17.69
N TYR A 10 -2.37 7.51 17.94
CA TYR A 10 -3.59 7.42 17.14
C TYR A 10 -4.48 8.64 17.27
N THR A 11 -4.62 9.20 18.48
CA THR A 11 -5.41 10.42 18.68
C THR A 11 -4.76 11.62 18.00
N ILE A 12 -3.43 11.77 18.11
CA ILE A 12 -2.70 12.86 17.45
C ILE A 12 -2.81 12.73 15.92
N PHE A 13 -2.53 11.55 15.37
CA PHE A 13 -2.67 11.31 13.93
C PHE A 13 -4.11 11.47 13.45
N GLY A 14 -5.07 10.95 14.20
CA GLY A 14 -6.50 11.04 13.89
C GLY A 14 -6.97 12.49 13.83
N THR A 15 -6.61 13.30 14.82
CA THR A 15 -6.93 14.74 14.86
C THR A 15 -6.28 15.49 13.70
N LEU A 16 -5.01 15.21 13.39
CA LEU A 16 -4.30 15.81 12.25
C LEU A 16 -5.00 15.50 10.92
N VAL A 17 -5.37 14.24 10.70
CA VAL A 17 -6.08 13.80 9.49
C VAL A 17 -7.47 14.46 9.41
N ALA A 18 -8.23 14.45 10.51
CA ALA A 18 -9.55 15.07 10.55
C ALA A 18 -9.49 16.58 10.24
N PHE A 19 -8.53 17.29 10.83
CA PHE A 19 -8.31 18.72 10.58
C PHE A 19 -7.96 19.00 9.11
N LYS A 20 -7.06 18.22 8.52
CA LYS A 20 -6.69 18.34 7.10
C LYS A 20 -7.89 18.12 6.18
N VAL A 21 -8.67 17.07 6.42
CA VAL A 21 -9.86 16.74 5.62
C VAL A 21 -10.90 17.86 5.74
N ALA A 22 -11.19 18.32 6.96
CA ALA A 22 -12.13 19.42 7.20
C ALA A 22 -11.69 20.71 6.48
N THR A 23 -10.40 21.05 6.54
CA THR A 23 -9.84 22.23 5.86
C THR A 23 -9.94 22.09 4.34
N ALA A 24 -9.63 20.92 3.79
CA ALA A 24 -9.74 20.66 2.36
C ALA A 24 -11.20 20.78 1.88
N ILE A 25 -12.15 20.20 2.62
CA ILE A 25 -13.58 20.34 2.33
C ILE A 25 -14.00 21.82 2.39
N ALA A 26 -13.62 22.55 3.44
CA ALA A 26 -13.95 23.97 3.58
C ALA A 26 -13.42 24.80 2.41
N ILE A 27 -12.17 24.58 1.97
CA ILE A 27 -11.58 25.28 0.83
C ILE A 27 -12.31 24.93 -0.48
N LEU A 28 -12.66 23.66 -0.70
CA LEU A 28 -13.39 23.24 -1.89
C LEU A 28 -14.81 23.81 -1.93
N LEU A 29 -15.48 23.94 -0.77
CA LEU A 29 -16.79 24.58 -0.66
C LEU A 29 -16.72 26.10 -0.86
N LEU A 30 -15.69 26.76 -0.32
CA LEU A 30 -15.54 28.22 -0.39
C LEU A 30 -15.00 28.69 -1.75
N GLN A 31 -14.14 27.92 -2.40
CA GLN A 31 -13.59 28.22 -3.72
C GLN A 31 -13.52 26.95 -4.57
N PRO A 32 -14.63 26.57 -5.22
CA PRO A 32 -14.69 25.44 -6.14
C PRO A 32 -14.03 25.82 -7.47
N THR A 33 -12.73 26.09 -7.44
CA THR A 33 -11.93 26.41 -8.62
C THR A 33 -10.85 25.35 -8.80
N TRP A 34 -10.54 25.05 -10.06
CA TRP A 34 -9.44 24.14 -10.41
C TRP A 34 -8.10 24.57 -9.78
N ARG A 35 -7.89 25.88 -9.65
CA ARG A 35 -6.69 26.46 -9.03
C ARG A 35 -6.63 26.16 -7.53
N GLY A 36 -7.76 26.22 -6.82
CA GLY A 36 -7.86 25.86 -5.40
C GLY A 36 -7.59 24.38 -5.17
N ALA A 37 -8.15 23.51 -6.02
CA ALA A 37 -7.88 22.07 -5.97
C ALA A 37 -6.39 21.77 -6.24
N ALA A 38 -5.79 22.37 -7.27
CA ALA A 38 -4.37 22.21 -7.56
C ALA A 38 -3.49 22.70 -6.40
N PHE A 39 -3.77 23.89 -5.85
CA PHE A 39 -3.03 24.43 -4.70
C PHE A 39 -3.12 23.51 -3.48
N LEU A 40 -4.31 22.99 -3.17
CA LEU A 40 -4.51 22.00 -2.12
C LEU A 40 -3.68 20.74 -2.38
N THR A 41 -3.69 20.21 -3.59
CA THR A 41 -2.92 19.00 -3.93
C THR A 41 -1.42 19.23 -3.76
N PHE A 42 -0.88 20.35 -4.26
CA PHE A 42 0.54 20.69 -4.13
C PHE A 42 0.94 20.96 -2.67
N ALA A 43 0.12 21.69 -1.91
CA ALA A 43 0.36 21.98 -0.50
C ALA A 43 0.29 20.71 0.39
N ASN A 44 -0.40 19.66 -0.06
CA ASN A 44 -0.60 18.42 0.69
C ASN A 44 0.19 17.23 0.14
N LEU A 45 1.09 17.44 -0.83
CA LEU A 45 1.82 16.36 -1.51
C LEU A 45 2.58 15.44 -0.53
N ILE A 46 3.21 16.01 0.50
CA ILE A 46 3.90 15.25 1.57
C ILE A 46 2.95 14.31 2.33
N TRP A 47 1.70 14.71 2.53
CA TRP A 47 0.72 13.89 3.25
C TRP A 47 0.22 12.74 2.39
N PHE A 48 0.04 12.96 1.09
CA PHE A 48 -0.23 11.88 0.16
C PHE A 48 0.94 10.89 0.12
N ALA A 49 2.18 11.38 0.12
CA ALA A 49 3.36 10.52 0.20
C ALA A 49 3.40 9.69 1.49
N LEU A 50 3.10 10.29 2.65
CA LEU A 50 3.06 9.61 3.94
C LEU A 50 2.06 8.45 3.99
N VAL A 51 0.93 8.55 3.27
CA VAL A 51 -0.07 7.47 3.18
C VAL A 51 0.27 6.50 2.05
N ALA A 52 0.74 7.00 0.91
CA ALA A 52 1.03 6.18 -0.27
C ALA A 52 2.25 5.27 -0.05
N LEU A 53 3.31 5.75 0.61
CA LEU A 53 4.52 4.95 0.89
C LEU A 53 4.24 3.65 1.65
N PRO A 54 3.54 3.66 2.80
CA PRO A 54 3.24 2.43 3.52
C PRO A 54 2.31 1.52 2.74
N LEU A 55 1.34 2.07 1.99
CA LEU A 55 0.48 1.27 1.11
C LEU A 55 1.29 0.58 0.01
N VAL A 56 2.12 1.34 -0.73
CA VAL A 56 3.00 0.79 -1.78
C VAL A 56 3.97 -0.23 -1.20
N GLY A 57 4.53 0.04 -0.02
CA GLY A 57 5.41 -0.90 0.69
C GLY A 57 4.69 -2.21 1.02
N ALA A 58 3.50 -2.14 1.61
CA ALA A 58 2.69 -3.30 1.94
C ALA A 58 2.28 -4.08 0.68
N THR A 59 1.81 -3.40 -0.36
CA THR A 59 1.40 -4.02 -1.63
C THR A 59 2.59 -4.68 -2.33
N THR A 60 3.76 -4.03 -2.36
CA THR A 60 4.97 -4.59 -2.97
C THR A 60 5.45 -5.82 -2.19
N PHE A 61 5.43 -5.76 -0.86
CA PHE A 61 5.76 -6.90 -0.01
C PHE A 61 4.82 -8.08 -0.26
N TRP A 62 3.51 -7.82 -0.31
CA TRP A 62 2.51 -8.84 -0.62
C TRP A 62 2.71 -9.44 -2.00
N TYR A 63 2.92 -8.59 -3.02
CA TYR A 63 3.18 -9.02 -4.38
C TYR A 63 4.42 -9.92 -4.48
N ARG A 64 5.50 -9.57 -3.78
CA ARG A 64 6.70 -10.43 -3.69
C ARG A 64 6.37 -11.79 -3.10
N ARG A 65 5.56 -11.84 -2.03
CA ARG A 65 5.14 -13.11 -1.39
C ARG A 65 4.32 -13.97 -2.34
N VAL A 66 3.34 -13.39 -3.04
CA VAL A 66 2.53 -14.10 -4.03
C VAL A 66 3.40 -14.62 -5.18
N ARG A 67 4.32 -13.79 -5.70
CA ARG A 67 5.25 -14.18 -6.77
C ARG A 67 6.14 -15.35 -6.37
N VAL A 68 6.64 -15.37 -5.13
CA VAL A 68 7.47 -16.49 -4.62
C VAL A 68 6.64 -17.78 -4.51
N ARG A 69 5.39 -17.69 -4.04
CA ARG A 69 4.48 -18.85 -4.00
C ARG A 69 4.22 -19.40 -5.39
N ALA A 70 3.85 -18.53 -6.34
CA ALA A 70 3.62 -18.93 -7.73
C ALA A 70 4.87 -19.57 -8.39
N ARG A 71 6.09 -19.13 -8.01
CA ARG A 71 7.33 -19.78 -8.48
C ARG A 71 7.52 -21.17 -7.88
N ARG A 72 7.21 -21.36 -6.60
CA ARG A 72 7.28 -22.68 -5.95
C ARG A 72 6.34 -23.68 -6.61
N ASP A 73 5.11 -23.27 -6.90
CA ASP A 73 4.13 -24.16 -7.54
C ASP A 73 4.60 -24.62 -8.93
N ARG A 74 5.29 -23.75 -9.67
CA ARG A 74 5.91 -24.11 -10.96
C ARG A 74 7.04 -25.11 -10.84
N TYR A 75 7.89 -25.00 -9.80
CA TYR A 75 8.97 -25.96 -9.58
C TYR A 75 8.46 -27.32 -9.14
N ILE A 76 7.46 -27.34 -8.24
CA ILE A 76 6.79 -28.58 -7.83
C ILE A 76 6.17 -29.26 -9.07
N ALA A 77 5.42 -28.51 -9.89
CA ALA A 77 4.82 -29.06 -11.11
C ALA A 77 5.85 -29.54 -12.14
N ALA A 78 7.07 -28.98 -12.15
CA ALA A 78 8.16 -29.42 -13.02
C ALA A 78 8.79 -30.73 -12.53
N GLU A 79 8.91 -30.92 -11.21
CA GLU A 79 9.45 -32.14 -10.60
C GLU A 79 8.59 -33.36 -10.96
N TRP A 80 7.25 -33.24 -10.86
CA TRP A 80 6.31 -34.30 -11.28
C TRP A 80 6.34 -34.63 -12.78
N ARG A 81 6.94 -33.79 -13.64
CA ARG A 81 7.04 -34.05 -15.10
C ARG A 81 8.30 -34.83 -15.49
N ILE A 82 9.31 -34.91 -14.63
CA ILE A 82 10.59 -35.56 -14.96
C ILE A 82 10.51 -37.09 -14.80
N ASP A 83 9.66 -37.58 -13.88
CA ASP A 83 9.46 -39.02 -13.62
C ASP A 83 8.69 -39.77 -14.72
N ALA A 84 8.15 -39.06 -15.72
CA ALA A 84 7.41 -39.64 -16.84
C ALA A 84 8.30 -40.13 -17.99
N THR A 85 9.62 -40.19 -17.83
CA THR A 85 10.52 -40.76 -18.84
C THR A 85 10.70 -42.25 -18.55
N PRO A 86 9.99 -43.17 -19.24
CA PRO A 86 10.24 -44.59 -19.05
C PRO A 86 11.67 -44.89 -19.49
N ALA A 87 12.47 -45.44 -18.59
CA ALA A 87 13.78 -45.99 -18.88
C ALA A 87 13.60 -47.07 -19.96
N ARG A 88 13.81 -46.69 -21.22
CA ARG A 88 13.83 -47.59 -22.36
C ARG A 88 15.06 -48.49 -22.17
N ARG A 89 14.81 -49.69 -21.63
CA ARG A 89 15.77 -50.79 -21.65
C ARG A 89 16.15 -51.07 -23.11
N SER A 90 17.44 -51.01 -23.41
CA SER A 90 18.09 -51.70 -24.51
C SER A 90 19.38 -52.31 -23.99
#